data_AF-A0AAX6NEJ5-F1
#
_entry.id   AF-A0AAX6NEJ5-F1
#
_cell.length_a   1.000
_cell.length_b   1.000
_cell.length_c   1.000
_cell.angle_alpha   90.00
_cell.angle_beta   90.00
_cell.angle_gamma   90.00
#
_symmetry.space_group_name_H-M   'P 1'
#
loop_
_entity.id
_entity.type
_entity.pdbx_description
1 polymer ?
#
loop_
_entity_poly.entity_id
_entity_poly.type
_entity_poly.pdbx_seq_one_letter_code
_entity_poly.pdbx_strand_id
1 'polypeptide(L)' 'MEEKQQEEVIDLDKVYNYNEYPDKRSGRCDNCNSAQFKNSIKGGVFLRECRQCGMKKSI' A
#
# COMPACT_ATOMS: atom_id res chain seq x y z
N MET A 1 24.28 3.27 -10.35
CA MET A 1 23.62 4.03 -9.27
C MET A 1 22.63 3.08 -8.63
N GLU A 2 23.03 2.43 -7.55
CA GLU A 2 22.10 1.66 -6.72
C GLU A 2 21.30 2.67 -5.91
N GLU A 3 20.09 2.96 -6.36
CA GLU A 3 19.09 3.63 -5.55
C GLU A 3 18.76 2.68 -4.40
N LYS A 4 19.49 2.83 -3.28
CA LYS A 4 19.08 2.30 -1.98
C LYS A 4 17.73 2.94 -1.65
N GLN A 5 16.67 2.30 -2.11
CA GLN A 5 15.33 2.55 -1.65
C GLN A 5 15.39 2.32 -0.15
N GLN A 6 15.30 3.41 0.62
CA GLN A 6 15.04 3.31 2.04
C GLN A 6 13.85 2.36 2.19
N GLU A 7 14.11 1.17 2.74
CA GLU A 7 13.10 0.35 3.40
C GLU A 7 12.60 1.19 4.57
N GLU A 8 11.77 2.19 4.25
CA GLU A 8 10.85 2.77 5.21
C GLU A 8 10.05 1.57 5.70
N VAL A 9 10.26 1.22 6.98
CA VAL A 9 9.60 0.08 7.59
C VAL A 9 8.09 0.38 7.53
N ILE A 10 7.42 -0.19 6.54
CA ILE A 10 5.98 -0.03 6.36
C ILE A 10 5.32 -0.87 7.43
N ASP A 11 4.58 -0.21 8.30
CA ASP A 11 3.81 -0.85 9.34
C ASP A 11 2.56 -1.47 8.71
N LEU A 12 2.47 -2.80 8.71
CA LEU A 12 1.39 -3.53 8.06
C LEU A 12 0.07 -3.50 8.86
N ASP A 13 0.12 -3.14 10.14
CA ASP A 13 -1.05 -2.98 11.00
C ASP A 13 -1.71 -1.61 10.82
N LYS A 14 -0.99 -0.63 10.24
CA LYS A 14 -1.53 0.69 9.94
C LYS A 14 -2.25 0.72 8.59
N VAL A 15 -3.38 1.44 8.55
CA VAL A 15 -4.04 1.82 7.29
C VAL A 15 -3.54 3.20 6.88
N TYR A 16 -2.93 3.29 5.70
CA TYR A 16 -2.42 4.55 5.17
C TYR A 16 -3.47 5.24 4.29
N ASN A 17 -3.63 6.56 4.39
CA ASN A 17 -4.47 7.31 3.47
C ASN A 17 -3.71 7.60 2.18
N TYR A 18 -4.29 7.31 1.02
CA TYR A 18 -3.68 7.56 -0.29
C TYR A 18 -3.35 9.04 -0.51
N ASN A 19 -4.14 9.95 0.06
CA ASN A 19 -3.89 11.40 -0.04
C ASN A 19 -2.62 11.84 0.71
N GLU A 20 -2.30 11.17 1.82
CA GLU A 20 -1.11 11.46 2.64
C GLU A 20 0.11 10.64 2.16
N TYR A 21 -0.14 9.41 1.72
CA TYR A 21 0.87 8.44 1.28
C TYR A 21 0.48 7.84 -0.08
N PRO A 22 0.67 8.61 -1.17
CA PRO A 22 0.40 8.11 -2.53
C PRO A 22 1.31 6.92 -2.86
N ASP A 23 0.90 6.13 -3.86
CA ASP A 23 1.72 5.00 -4.31
C ASP A 23 3.03 5.51 -4.95
N LYS A 24 4.18 5.00 -4.49
CA LYS A 24 5.49 5.28 -5.11
C LYS A 24 5.53 4.78 -6.56
N ARG A 25 4.83 3.68 -6.83
CA ARG A 25 4.59 3.13 -8.17
C ARG A 25 3.12 2.76 -8.30
N SER A 26 2.41 3.43 -9.21
CA SER A 26 0.98 3.19 -9.45
C SER A 26 0.67 1.71 -9.68
N GLY A 27 -0.26 1.17 -8.88
CA GLY A 27 -0.68 -0.23 -9.01
C GLY A 27 0.35 -1.25 -8.52
N ARG A 28 1.32 -0.84 -7.69
CA ARG A 28 2.27 -1.72 -7.02
C ARG A 28 2.30 -1.42 -5.53
N CYS A 29 2.42 -2.46 -4.71
CA CYS A 29 2.49 -2.30 -3.26
C CYS A 29 3.82 -1.68 -2.90
N ASP A 30 3.82 -0.61 -2.10
CA ASP A 30 5.07 0.08 -1.73
C ASP A 30 6.00 -0.80 -0.89
N ASN A 31 5.47 -1.83 -0.22
CA ASN A 31 6.25 -2.74 0.62
C ASN A 31 6.85 -3.92 -0.14
N CYS A 32 6.04 -4.63 -0.94
CA CYS A 32 6.47 -5.88 -1.58
C CYS A 32 6.49 -5.82 -3.12
N ASN A 33 6.18 -4.67 -3.70
CA ASN A 33 6.09 -4.45 -5.15
C ASN A 33 5.11 -5.40 -5.87
N SER A 34 4.18 -6.04 -5.15
CA SER A 34 3.15 -6.88 -5.73
C SER A 34 2.06 -6.06 -6.41
N ALA A 35 1.51 -6.60 -7.50
CA ALA A 35 0.34 -6.06 -8.20
C ALA A 35 -0.99 -6.64 -7.69
N GLN A 36 -0.93 -7.62 -6.78
CA GLN A 36 -2.11 -8.34 -6.32
C GLN A 36 -2.70 -7.68 -5.09
N PHE A 37 -3.90 -7.13 -5.26
CA PHE A 37 -4.65 -6.47 -4.20
C PHE A 37 -6.00 -7.13 -3.97
N LYS A 38 -6.49 -6.99 -2.74
CA LYS A 38 -7.86 -7.25 -2.35
C LYS A 38 -8.50 -5.92 -2.01
N ASN A 39 -9.59 -5.63 -2.69
CA ASN A 39 -10.33 -4.40 -2.54
C ASN A 39 -11.51 -4.67 -1.61
N SER A 40 -11.85 -3.73 -0.74
CA SER A 40 -13.01 -3.82 0.13
C SER A 40 -13.59 -2.43 0.32
N ILE A 41 -14.92 -2.32 0.28
CA ILE A 41 -15.63 -1.06 0.52
C ILE A 41 -16.31 -1.18 1.87
N LYS A 42 -15.99 -0.27 2.79
CA LYS A 42 -16.61 -0.24 4.12
C LYS A 42 -17.01 1.19 4.44
N GLY A 43 -18.31 1.43 4.63
CA GLY A 43 -18.83 2.75 5.02
C GLY A 43 -18.53 3.86 4.00
N GLY A 44 -18.42 3.54 2.71
CA GLY A 44 -18.10 4.51 1.65
C GLY A 44 -16.61 4.75 1.41
N VAL A 45 -15.72 4.10 2.17
CA VAL A 45 -14.26 4.18 2.00
C VAL A 45 -13.75 2.96 1.25
N PHE A 46 -12.86 3.17 0.27
CA PHE A 46 -12.26 2.09 -0.51
C PHE A 46 -10.92 1.65 0.12
N LEU A 47 -10.92 0.48 0.75
CA LEU A 47 -9.72 -0.13 1.29
C LEU A 47 -9.07 -1.05 0.24
N ARG A 48 -7.83 -0.74 -0.10
CA ARG A 48 -6.92 -1.58 -0.89
C ARG A 48 -5.96 -2.29 0.06
N GLU A 49 -6.04 -3.60 0.14
CA GLU A 49 -5.14 -4.46 0.91
C GLU A 49 -4.24 -5.27 -0.05
N CYS A 50 -2.93 -5.32 0.18
CA CYS A 50 -2.04 -6.16 -0.62
C CYS A 50 -2.21 -7.62 -0.22
N ARG A 51 -2.44 -8.51 -1.20
CA ARG A 51 -2.60 -9.96 -0.92
C ARG A 51 -1.31 -10.66 -0.51
N GLN A 52 -0.15 -10.07 -0.79
CA GLN A 52 1.15 -10.67 -0.50
C GLN A 52 1.65 -10.32 0.89
N CYS A 53 1.62 -9.04 1.27
CA CYS A 53 2.14 -8.58 2.57
C CYS A 53 1.06 -8.05 3.52
N GLY A 54 -0.19 -7.86 3.09
CA GLY A 54 -1.26 -7.36 3.95
C GLY A 54 -1.32 -5.83 4.09
N MET A 55 -0.40 -5.07 3.47
CA MET A 55 -0.39 -3.60 3.53
C MET A 55 -1.73 -3.00 3.11
N LYS A 56 -2.28 -2.10 3.90
CA LYS A 56 -3.60 -1.49 3.66
C LYS A 56 -3.48 -0.02 3.34
N LYS A 57 -4.17 0.39 2.28
CA LYS A 57 -4.38 1.79 1.91
C LYS A 57 -5.86 2.10 1.81
N SER A 58 -6.26 3.23 2.37
CA SER A 58 -7.55 3.85 2.17
C SER A 58 -7.46 4.81 0.99
N ILE A 59 -8.25 4.57 -0.04
CA ILE A 59 -8.36 5.38 -1.26
C ILE A 59 -9.71 6.09 -1.24
#